data_AF-A0A8T4RL12-F1
#
_entry.id   AF-A0A8T4RL12-F1
#
_cell.length_a   1.000
_cell.length_b   1.000
_cell.length_c   1.000
_cell.angle_alpha   90.00
_cell.angle_beta   90.00
_cell.angle_gamma   90.00
#
_symmetry.space_group_name_H-M   'P 1'
#
loop_
_entity.id
_entity.type
_entity.pdbx_description
1 polymer ?
#
loop_
_entity_poly.entity_id
_entity_poly.type
_entity_poly.pdbx_seq_one_letter_code
_entity_poly.pdbx_strand_id
1 'polypeptide(L)'
;MHIGLLMVMLLSIGTFYYHNQESWTYVDSLYFSSITLTTIGYGDLHPTTDASKVFTVVYAVLGVGFMLYFFSTIIGSYINHQEEHFDKVVGKLHHLSPLQLK
;
A
#
# COMPACT_ATOMS: atom_id res chain seq x y z
N MET A 1 11.13 -5.51 0.29
CA MET A 1 10.58 -6.89 0.19
C MET A 1 9.71 -7.27 1.40
N HIS A 2 10.14 -7.04 2.64
CA HIS A 2 9.36 -7.43 3.84
C HIS A 2 8.00 -6.73 4.01
N ILE A 3 7.87 -5.47 3.63
CA ILE A 3 6.62 -4.69 3.80
C ILE A 3 5.50 -5.24 2.91
N GLY A 4 5.81 -5.66 1.69
CA GLY A 4 4.83 -6.28 0.79
C GLY A 4 4.26 -7.58 1.37
N LEU A 5 5.10 -8.38 2.03
CA LEU A 5 4.67 -9.60 2.72
C LEU A 5 3.71 -9.28 3.88
N LEU A 6 4.02 -8.26 4.69
CA LEU A 6 3.14 -7.79 5.76
C LEU A 6 1.78 -7.35 5.20
N MET A 7 1.76 -6.67 4.06
CA MET A 7 0.52 -6.25 3.41
C MET A 7 -0.34 -7.42 2.94
N VAL A 8 0.28 -8.43 2.31
CA VAL A 8 -0.41 -9.65 1.87
C VAL A 8 -0.96 -10.41 3.08
N MET A 9 -0.21 -10.49 4.18
CA MET A 9 -0.71 -11.11 5.41
C MET A 9 -1.88 -10.34 6.00
N LEU A 10 -1.81 -9.01 6.04
CA LEU A 10 -2.88 -8.17 6.60
C LEU A 10 -4.17 -8.29 5.77
N LEU A 11 -4.07 -8.25 4.44
CA LEU A 11 -5.20 -8.52 3.53
C LEU A 11 -5.76 -9.92 3.70
N SER A 12 -4.90 -10.92 3.85
CA SER A 12 -5.32 -12.31 4.04
C SER A 12 -6.07 -12.48 5.36
N ILE A 13 -5.56 -11.91 6.46
CA ILE A 13 -6.21 -11.95 7.78
C ILE A 13 -7.61 -11.33 7.72
N GLY A 14 -7.75 -10.14 7.12
CA GLY A 14 -9.06 -9.50 6.92
C GLY A 14 -9.99 -10.38 6.09
N THR A 15 -9.50 -10.87 4.94
CA THR A 15 -10.27 -11.71 4.01
C THR A 15 -10.81 -12.98 4.69
N PHE A 16 -9.95 -13.72 5.39
CA PHE A 16 -10.37 -14.92 6.10
C PHE A 16 -11.34 -14.60 7.24
N TYR A 17 -11.15 -13.50 7.97
CA TYR A 17 -12.07 -13.12 9.04
C TYR A 17 -13.47 -12.81 8.49
N TYR A 18 -13.58 -11.94 7.49
CA TYR A 18 -14.88 -11.55 6.93
C TYR A 18 -15.58 -12.70 6.19
N HIS A 19 -14.84 -13.58 5.51
CA HIS A 19 -15.42 -14.78 4.89
C HIS A 19 -16.13 -15.66 5.92
N ASN A 20 -15.50 -15.85 7.10
CA ASN A 20 -16.06 -16.71 8.15
C ASN A 20 -17.17 -16.02 8.97
N GLN A 21 -17.05 -14.72 9.25
CA GLN A 21 -17.97 -14.02 10.15
C GLN A 21 -19.17 -13.38 9.44
N GLU A 22 -18.96 -12.86 8.23
CA GLU A 22 -20.02 -12.21 7.45
C GLU A 22 -20.57 -13.11 6.34
N SER A 23 -20.04 -14.34 6.19
CA SER A 23 -20.44 -15.31 5.16
C SER A 23 -20.32 -14.78 3.72
N TRP A 24 -19.46 -13.78 3.51
CA TRP A 24 -19.17 -13.22 2.19
C TRP A 24 -18.30 -14.16 1.37
N THR A 25 -18.32 -14.05 0.04
CA THR A 25 -17.35 -14.80 -0.78
C THR A 25 -15.92 -14.34 -0.47
N TYR A 26 -14.91 -15.16 -0.79
CA TYR A 26 -13.50 -14.74 -0.65
C TYR A 26 -13.20 -13.46 -1.44
N VAL A 27 -13.84 -13.28 -2.60
CA VAL A 27 -13.67 -12.11 -3.45
C VAL A 27 -14.27 -10.88 -2.77
N ASP A 28 -15.49 -10.97 -2.26
CA ASP A 28 -16.16 -9.87 -1.55
C ASP A 28 -15.41 -9.50 -0.26
N SER A 29 -14.88 -10.50 0.45
CA SER A 29 -14.08 -10.31 1.67
C SER A 29 -12.75 -9.63 1.39
N LEU A 30 -12.09 -10.01 0.29
CA LEU A 30 -10.85 -9.35 -0.16
C LEU A 30 -11.13 -7.94 -0.65
N TYR A 31 -12.22 -7.74 -1.37
CA TYR A 31 -12.69 -6.44 -1.81
C TYR A 31 -12.95 -5.52 -0.62
N PHE A 32 -13.76 -5.93 0.35
CA PHE A 32 -14.05 -5.16 1.56
C PHE A 32 -12.77 -4.84 2.35
N SER A 33 -11.90 -5.84 2.53
CA SER A 33 -10.61 -5.65 3.20
C SER A 33 -9.76 -4.60 2.48
N SER A 34 -9.70 -4.66 1.15
CA SER A 34 -8.90 -3.73 0.34
C SER A 34 -9.44 -2.31 0.41
N ILE A 35 -10.75 -2.10 0.18
CA ILE A 35 -11.36 -0.76 0.20
C ILE A 35 -11.34 -0.12 1.60
N THR A 36 -11.31 -0.94 2.65
CA THR A 36 -11.14 -0.46 4.03
C THR A 36 -9.72 0.04 4.27
N LEU A 37 -8.69 -0.74 3.89
CA LEU A 37 -7.29 -0.36 4.08
C LEU A 37 -6.85 0.83 3.24
N THR A 38 -7.41 0.96 2.04
CA THR A 38 -7.15 2.11 1.15
C THR A 38 -8.04 3.30 1.47
N THR A 39 -8.88 3.22 2.50
CA THR A 39 -9.82 4.28 2.92
C THR A 39 -10.83 4.69 1.84
N ILE A 40 -11.07 3.84 0.84
CA ILE A 40 -12.07 4.09 -0.21
C ILE A 40 -13.48 3.98 0.37
N GLY A 41 -13.78 2.88 1.08
CA GLY A 41 -15.01 2.70 1.84
C GLY A 41 -16.32 3.00 1.11
N TYR A 42 -16.60 2.33 -0.02
CA TYR A 42 -17.84 2.55 -0.80
C TYR A 42 -19.14 2.33 0.00
N GLY A 43 -19.10 1.48 1.03
CA GLY A 43 -20.24 1.23 1.94
C GLY A 43 -21.27 0.23 1.40
N ASP A 44 -21.03 -0.32 0.22
CA ASP A 44 -21.80 -1.41 -0.40
C ASP A 44 -21.70 -2.72 0.38
N LEU A 45 -20.53 -3.00 0.96
CA LEU A 45 -20.34 -4.01 2.00
C LEU A 45 -19.98 -3.34 3.33
N HIS A 46 -20.56 -3.83 4.42
CA HIS A 46 -20.29 -3.35 5.77
C HIS A 46 -20.53 -4.45 6.81
N PRO A 47 -19.74 -4.51 7.90
CA PRO A 47 -19.88 -5.54 8.92
C PRO A 47 -21.24 -5.45 9.61
N THR A 48 -21.97 -6.57 9.64
CA THR A 48 -23.33 -6.64 10.19
C THR A 48 -23.32 -7.04 11.66
N THR A 49 -22.32 -7.80 12.11
CA THR A 49 -22.17 -8.24 13.50
C THR A 49 -21.35 -7.27 14.35
N ASP A 50 -21.62 -7.21 15.65
CA ASP A 50 -20.86 -6.34 16.56
C ASP A 50 -19.40 -6.78 16.69
N ALA A 51 -19.13 -8.09 16.64
CA ALA A 51 -17.77 -8.62 16.62
C ALA A 51 -17.01 -8.15 15.37
N SER A 52 -17.62 -8.23 14.19
CA SER A 52 -17.00 -7.74 12.95
C SER A 52 -16.81 -6.23 12.96
N LYS A 53 -17.73 -5.44 13.51
CA LYS A 53 -17.54 -3.99 13.65
C LYS A 53 -16.31 -3.67 14.50
N VAL A 54 -16.17 -4.31 15.66
CA VAL A 54 -15.00 -4.14 16.54
C VAL A 54 -13.72 -4.57 15.83
N PHE A 55 -13.75 -5.71 15.14
CA PHE A 55 -12.62 -6.17 14.32
C PHE A 55 -12.26 -5.13 13.26
N THR A 56 -13.23 -4.61 12.51
CA THR A 56 -13.02 -3.61 11.47
C THR A 56 -12.39 -2.33 12.02
N VAL A 57 -12.78 -1.87 13.22
CA VAL A 57 -12.15 -0.71 13.86
C VAL A 57 -10.67 -0.96 14.11
N VAL A 58 -10.32 -2.09 14.75
CA VAL A 58 -8.92 -2.43 15.04
C VAL A 58 -8.13 -2.64 13.74
N TYR A 59 -8.73 -3.34 12.79
CA TYR A 59 -8.16 -3.64 11.47
C TYR A 59 -7.87 -2.36 10.68
N ALA A 60 -8.79 -1.40 10.67
CA ALA A 60 -8.60 -0.11 9.99
C ALA A 60 -7.50 0.73 10.64
N VAL A 61 -7.51 0.87 11.97
CA VAL A 61 -6.50 1.67 12.70
C VAL A 61 -5.09 1.15 12.44
N LEU A 62 -4.89 -0.17 12.52
CA LEU A 62 -3.58 -0.78 12.26
C LEU A 62 -3.24 -0.73 10.78
N GLY A 63 -4.18 -1.14 9.92
CA GLY A 63 -3.94 -1.39 8.52
C GLY A 63 -3.75 -0.13 7.67
N VAL A 64 -4.45 0.98 7.97
CA VAL A 64 -4.29 2.24 7.23
C VAL A 64 -2.88 2.79 7.39
N GLY A 65 -2.31 2.73 8.60
CA GLY A 65 -0.91 3.15 8.84
C GLY A 65 0.09 2.34 8.02
N PHE A 66 -0.08 1.02 8.00
CA PHE A 66 0.76 0.15 7.15
C PHE A 66 0.57 0.44 5.66
N MET A 67 -0.65 0.75 5.21
CA MET A 67 -0.95 1.05 3.81
C MET A 67 -0.30 2.36 3.35
N LEU A 68 -0.36 3.40 4.18
CA LEU A 68 0.34 4.66 3.92
C LEU A 68 1.87 4.46 3.83
N TYR A 69 2.44 3.70 4.76
CA TYR A 69 3.87 3.41 4.74
C TYR A 69 4.30 2.62 3.50
N PHE A 70 3.47 1.67 3.06
CA PHE A 70 3.70 0.91 1.84
C PHE A 70 3.72 1.82 0.60
N PHE A 71 2.74 2.71 0.46
CA PHE A 71 2.72 3.69 -0.64
C PHE A 71 3.93 4.62 -0.59
N SER A 72 4.30 5.12 0.59
CA SER A 72 5.50 5.96 0.76
C SER A 72 6.76 5.25 0.30
N THR A 73 6.90 3.95 0.60
CA THR A 73 8.05 3.16 0.17
C THR A 73 8.10 2.98 -1.34
N ILE A 74 6.95 2.71 -1.98
CA ILE A 74 6.87 2.58 -3.45
C ILE A 74 7.25 3.90 -4.12
N ILE A 75 6.65 5.00 -3.65
CA ILE A 75 6.89 6.34 -4.21
C ILE A 75 8.35 6.74 -4.01
N GLY A 76 8.92 6.54 -2.82
CA GLY A 76 10.33 6.80 -2.54
C GLY A 76 11.27 5.98 -3.41
N SER A 77 10.96 4.69 -3.63
CA SER A 77 11.76 3.85 -4.52
C SER A 77 11.73 4.34 -5.98
N TYR A 78 10.59 4.87 -6.44
CA TYR A 78 10.48 5.44 -7.78
C TYR A 78 11.26 6.74 -7.90
N ILE A 79 11.13 7.64 -6.92
CA ILE A 79 11.84 8.93 -6.88
C ILE A 79 13.36 8.70 -6.87
N ASN A 80 13.87 7.83 -6.00
CA ASN A 80 15.30 7.55 -5.90
C ASN A 80 15.87 7.02 -7.23
N HIS A 81 15.09 6.20 -7.96
CA HIS A 81 15.52 5.70 -9.26
C HIS A 81 15.64 6.81 -10.31
N GLN A 82 14.78 7.84 -10.22
CA GLN A 82 14.86 9.03 -11.09
C GLN A 82 16.05 9.92 -10.72
N GLU A 83 16.30 10.14 -9.42
CA GLU A 83 17.44 10.92 -8.95
C GLU A 83 18.77 10.29 -9.38
N GLU A 84 18.92 8.97 -9.24
CA GLU A 84 20.12 8.27 -9.72
C GLU A 84 20.34 8.43 -11.22
N HIS A 85 19.26 8.44 -12.02
CA HIS A 85 19.35 8.66 -13.45
C HIS A 85 19.76 10.11 -13.77
N PHE A 86 19.18 11.08 -13.07
CA PHE A 86 19.51 12.49 -13.20
C PHE A 86 20.97 12.78 -12.84
N ASP A 87 21.44 12.26 -11.70
CA ASP A 87 22.82 12.43 -11.24
C ASP A 87 23.84 11.83 -12.22
N LYS A 88 23.52 10.66 -12.81
CA LYS A 88 24.35 10.07 -13.87
C LYS A 88 24.40 10.94 -15.13
N VAL A 89 23.29 11.58 -15.50
CA VAL A 89 23.23 12.49 -16.66
C VAL A 89 24.01 13.78 -16.36
N VAL A 90 23.77 14.42 -15.22
CA VAL A 90 24.48 15.64 -14.80
C VAL A 90 25.98 15.38 -14.62
N GLY A 91 26.37 14.27 -14.00
CA GLY A 91 27.77 13.86 -13.87
C GLY A 91 28.48 13.69 -15.21
N LYS A 92 27.79 13.09 -16.21
CA LYS A 92 28.31 13.00 -17.59
C LYS A 92 28.45 14.38 -18.23
N LEU A 93 27.49 15.28 -18.04
CA LEU A 93 27.53 16.64 -18.59
C LEU A 93 28.66 17.48 -17.97
N HIS A 94 28.90 17.36 -16.66
CA HIS A 94 29.99 18.07 -15.98
C HIS A 94 31.38 17.59 -16.46
N HIS A 95 31.53 16.31 -16.79
CA HIS A 95 32.77 15.80 -17.39
C HIS A 95 32.96 16.25 -18.87
N LEU A 96 31.89 16.63 -19.57
CA LEU A 96 31.94 17.16 -20.95
C LEU A 96 32.11 18.69 -21.01
N SER A 97 31.88 19.39 -19.89
CA SER A 97 32.06 20.84 -19.73
C SER A 97 33.49 21.39 -19.96
N PRO A 98 34.61 20.69 -19.71
CA PRO A 98 35.94 21.27 -19.95
C PRO A 98 36.26 21.51 -21.43
N LEU A 99 35.46 20.98 -22.35
CA LEU A 99 35.73 21.01 -23.81
C LEU A 99 35.03 22.14 -24.57
N GLN A 100 34.29 23.04 -23.89
CA GLN A 100 33.63 24.19 -24.53
C GLN A 100 34.11 25.57 -24.02
N LEU A 101 35.13 25.62 -23.16
CA LEU A 101 35.83 26.86 -22.78
C LEU A 101 37.25 26.86 -23.36
N LYS A 102 37.36 26.91 -24.67
CA LYS A 102 38.55 27.40 -25.37
C LYS A 102 38.19 27.98 -26.72
#